data_AF-A0A1C6IYH2-F1
#
_entry.id   AF-A0A1C6IYH2-F1
#
_cell.length_a   1.000
_cell.length_b   1.000
_cell.length_c   1.000
_cell.angle_alpha   90.00
_cell.angle_beta   90.00
_cell.angle_gamma   90.00
#
_symmetry.space_group_name_H-M   'P 1'
#
loop_
_entity.id
_entity.type
_entity.pdbx_description
1 polymer ?
#
loop_
_entity_poly.entity_id
_entity_poly.type
_entity_poly.pdbx_seq_one_letter_code
_entity_poly.pdbx_strand_id
1 'polypeptide(L)' 'MLEQKRSYLQNMEEHGAVHGWVAPLNKEDREFLAYFRSVCKRYNITPSKATKLEYDFVTRVAESEFYLQQANG' A
#
# COMPACT_ATOMS: atom_id res chain seq x y z
N MET A 1 8.21 -13.84 20.69
CA MET A 1 8.81 -13.89 19.35
C MET A 1 8.10 -13.01 18.32
N LEU A 2 6.86 -13.31 17.89
CA LEU A 2 6.15 -12.50 16.86
C LEU A 2 5.85 -11.06 17.30
N GLU A 3 5.45 -10.89 18.56
CA GLU A 3 5.11 -9.58 19.13
C GLU A 3 6.35 -8.69 19.31
N GLN A 4 7.45 -9.27 19.79
CA GLN A 4 8.76 -8.61 19.85
C GLN A 4 9.23 -8.16 18.47
N LYS A 5 9.04 -9.00 17.43
CA LYS A 5 9.39 -8.64 16.05
C LYS A 5 8.52 -7.49 15.52
N ARG A 6 7.22 -7.49 15.82
CA ARG A 6 6.33 -6.38 15.42
C ARG A 6 6.72 -5.07 16.09
N SER A 7 6.93 -5.10 17.40
CA SER A 7 7.35 -3.91 18.17
C SER A 7 8.69 -3.36 17.67
N TYR A 8 9.66 -4.22 17.37
CA TYR A 8 10.93 -3.81 16.77
C TYR A 8 10.74 -3.06 15.44
N LEU A 9 9.90 -3.60 14.54
CA LEU A 9 9.64 -2.97 13.25
C LEU A 9 8.91 -1.63 13.39
N GLN A 10 7.94 -1.54 14.29
CA GLN A 10 7.22 -0.29 14.57
C GLN A 10 8.17 0.80 15.08
N ASN A 11 9.07 0.47 16.02
CA ASN A 11 10.08 1.42 16.50
C ASN A 11 11.00 1.93 15.37
N MET A 12 11.36 1.07 14.41
CA MET A 12 12.16 1.49 13.25
C MET A 12 11.40 2.43 12.32
N GLU A 13 10.11 2.15 12.06
CA GLU A 13 9.25 3.01 11.26
C GLU A 13 9.07 4.38 11.92
N GLU A 14 8.83 4.42 13.23
CA GLU A 14 8.71 5.66 14.01
C GLU A 14 10.00 6.48 13.97
N HIS A 15 11.14 5.84 14.20
CA HIS A 15 12.44 6.49 14.12
C HIS A 15 12.71 7.05 12.72
N GLY A 16 12.43 6.27 11.68
CA GLY A 16 12.55 6.72 10.30
C GLY A 16 11.60 7.88 9.97
N ALA A 17 10.39 7.91 10.54
CA ALA A 17 9.45 8.99 10.34
C ALA A 17 9.90 10.29 11.01
N VAL A 18 10.42 10.22 12.24
CA VAL A 18 10.98 11.38 12.95
C VAL A 18 12.15 12.00 12.19
N HIS A 19 12.97 11.19 11.54
CA HIS A 19 14.10 11.64 10.72
C HIS A 19 13.74 11.97 9.26
N GLY A 20 12.46 11.82 8.87
CA GLY A 20 11.99 12.09 7.51
C GLY A 20 12.47 11.09 6.45
N TRP A 21 12.97 9.92 6.85
CA TRP A 21 13.40 8.86 5.94
C TRP A 21 12.24 8.07 5.34
N VAL A 22 11.15 7.95 6.10
CA VAL A 22 9.92 7.28 5.67
C VAL A 22 8.73 8.17 6.01
N ALA A 23 7.76 8.22 5.10
CA ALA A 23 6.48 8.85 5.40
C ALA A 23 5.65 7.90 6.29
N PRO A 24 5.05 8.39 7.39
CA PRO A 24 4.16 7.57 8.21
C PRO A 24 2.91 7.20 7.41
N LEU A 25 2.54 5.91 7.39
CA LEU A 25 1.29 5.45 6.78
C LEU A 25 0.08 5.99 7.55
N ASN A 26 -0.65 6.91 6.93
CA ASN A 26 -1.92 7.40 7.43
C ASN A 26 -3.03 6.36 7.20
N LYS A 27 -4.26 6.66 7.61
CA LYS A 27 -5.40 5.75 7.47
C LYS A 27 -5.74 5.46 6.01
N GLU A 28 -5.75 6.49 5.18
CA GLU A 28 -6.05 6.39 3.75
C GLU A 28 -5.00 5.56 3.01
N ASP A 29 -3.71 5.73 3.31
CA ASP A 29 -2.63 4.92 2.73
C ASP A 29 -2.85 3.42 2.98
N ARG A 30 -3.29 3.06 4.20
CA ARG A 30 -3.58 1.67 4.56
C ARG A 30 -4.77 1.12 3.80
N GLU A 31 -5.82 1.92 3.67
CA GLU A 31 -7.04 1.56 2.93
C GLU A 31 -6.74 1.40 1.43
N PHE A 32 -5.99 2.34 0.85
CA PHE A 32 -5.54 2.28 -0.54
C PHE A 32 -4.66 1.05 -0.78
N LEU A 33 -3.66 0.77 0.07
CA LEU A 33 -2.80 -0.40 -0.10
C LEU A 33 -3.58 -1.71 0.03
N ALA A 34 -4.58 -1.78 0.91
CA ALA A 34 -5.48 -2.93 0.99
C ALA A 34 -6.30 -3.08 -0.30
N TYR A 35 -6.82 -1.98 -0.84
CA TYR A 35 -7.56 -1.96 -2.10
C TYR A 35 -6.68 -2.37 -3.29
N PHE A 36 -5.50 -1.77 -3.43
CA PHE A 36 -4.51 -2.10 -4.45
C PHE A 36 -4.17 -3.58 -4.45
N ARG A 37 -3.94 -4.19 -3.28
CA ARG A 37 -3.71 -5.64 -3.16
C ARG A 37 -4.91 -6.46 -3.66
N SER A 38 -6.13 -5.99 -3.45
CA SER A 38 -7.34 -6.65 -3.96
C SER A 38 -7.42 -6.57 -5.50
N VAL A 39 -7.05 -5.44 -6.08
CA VAL A 39 -6.98 -5.22 -7.54
C VAL A 39 -5.93 -6.14 -8.17
N CYS A 40 -4.72 -6.20 -7.58
CA CYS A 40 -3.69 -7.14 -8.02
C CYS A 40 -4.19 -8.58 -8.03
N LYS A 41 -4.91 -9.00 -6.97
CA LYS A 41 -5.52 -10.33 -6.89
C LYS A 41 -6.60 -10.54 -7.96
N ARG A 42 -7.45 -9.53 -8.22
CA ARG A 42 -8.52 -9.57 -9.23
C ARG A 42 -7.97 -9.84 -10.63
N TYR A 43 -6.80 -9.30 -10.96
CA TYR A 43 -6.15 -9.48 -12.27
C TYR A 43 -5.05 -10.55 -12.27
N ASN A 44 -4.87 -11.28 -11.17
CA ASN A 44 -3.81 -12.29 -11.02
C ASN A 44 -2.38 -11.74 -11.27
N ILE A 45 -2.15 -10.48 -10.92
CA ILE A 45 -0.86 -9.81 -11.08
C ILE A 45 -0.12 -9.82 -9.74
N THR A 46 1.12 -10.29 -9.75
CA THR A 46 2.01 -10.20 -8.59
C THR A 46 2.90 -8.97 -8.75
N PRO A 47 2.74 -7.91 -7.93
CA PRO A 47 3.45 -6.64 -8.13
C PRO A 47 4.97 -6.77 -8.25
N SER A 48 5.59 -7.66 -7.46
CA SER A 48 7.04 -7.89 -7.48
C SER A 48 7.56 -8.66 -8.70
N LYS A 49 6.66 -9.25 -9.51
CA LYS A 49 6.99 -10.01 -10.72
C LYS A 49 6.36 -9.39 -11.99
N ALA A 50 5.59 -8.32 -11.82
CA ALA A 50 4.86 -7.68 -12.89
C ALA A 50 5.83 -7.02 -13.87
N THR A 51 5.52 -7.11 -15.16
CA THR A 51 6.09 -6.19 -16.13
C THR A 51 5.70 -4.75 -15.78
N LYS A 52 6.46 -3.78 -16.29
CA LYS A 52 6.12 -2.36 -16.09
C LYS A 52 4.68 -2.05 -16.54
N LEU A 53 4.25 -2.64 -17.66
CA LEU A 53 2.90 -2.43 -18.19
C LEU A 53 1.81 -2.98 -17.25
N GLU A 54 1.99 -4.19 -16.72
CA GLU A 54 1.05 -4.80 -15.77
C GLU A 54 0.98 -4.00 -14.46
N TYR A 55 2.14 -3.55 -13.97
CA TYR A 55 2.22 -2.73 -12.75
C TYR A 55 1.51 -1.38 -12.94
N ASP A 56 1.81 -0.69 -14.04
CA ASP A 56 1.17 0.59 -14.37
C ASP A 56 -0.35 0.42 -14.55
N PHE A 57 -0.78 -0.69 -15.15
CA PHE A 57 -2.20 -1.02 -15.30
C PHE A 57 -2.90 -1.17 -13.95
N VAL A 58 -2.41 -2.03 -13.05
CA VAL A 58 -3.07 -2.24 -11.74
C VAL A 58 -3.02 -1.00 -10.85
N THR A 59 -1.96 -0.19 -10.98
CA THR A 59 -1.84 1.08 -10.25
C THR A 59 -2.93 2.05 -10.69
N ARG A 60 -3.07 2.29 -12.00
CA ARG A 60 -4.09 3.19 -12.53
C ARG A 60 -5.51 2.74 -12.23
N VAL A 61 -5.77 1.43 -12.31
CA VAL A 61 -7.09 0.88 -11.97
C VAL A 61 -7.39 1.08 -10.49
N ALA A 62 -6.43 0.79 -9.61
CA ALA A 62 -6.61 0.98 -8.17
C ALA A 62 -6.83 2.45 -7.81
N GLU A 63 -6.02 3.36 -8.33
CA GLU A 63 -6.17 4.81 -8.11
C GLU A 63 -7.52 5.31 -8.62
N SER A 64 -7.88 4.98 -9.86
CA SER A 64 -9.13 5.47 -10.44
C SER A 64 -10.35 4.94 -9.67
N GLU A 65 -10.41 3.65 -9.36
CA GLU A 65 -11.58 3.08 -8.67
C GLU A 65 -11.67 3.55 -7.21
N PHE A 66 -10.55 3.60 -6.49
CA PHE A 66 -10.51 3.98 -5.08
C PHE A 66 -10.96 5.44 -4.87
N TYR A 67 -10.38 6.38 -5.61
CA TYR A 67 -10.75 7.79 -5.44
C TYR A 67 -12.14 8.11 -6.00
N LEU A 68 -12.61 7.38 -7.02
CA LEU A 68 -14.01 7.50 -7.46
C LEU A 68 -14.99 7.01 -6.39
N GLN A 69 -14.67 5.96 -5.64
CA GLN A 69 -15.50 5.49 -4.52
C GLN A 69 -15.55 6.51 -3.39
N GLN A 70 -14.41 7.12 -3.04
CA GLN A 70 -14.36 8.17 -2.02
C GLN A 70 -15.13 9.43 -2.42
N ALA A 71 -15.11 9.83 -3.70
CA ALA A 71 -15.85 11.00 -4.17
C ALA A 71 -17.38 10.78 -4.18
N ASN A 72 -17.84 9.53 -4.23
CA ASN A 72 -19.25 9.17 -4.31
C ASN A 72 -19.86 8.73 -2.97
N GLY A 73 -19.07 8.63 -1.90
CA GLY A 73 -19.48 8.24 -0.55
C GLY A 73 -19.65 9.44 0.38
#